data_AF-K7F8A9-F1
#
_entry.id   AF-K7F8A9-F1
#
_cell.length_a   1.000
_cell.length_b   1.000
_cell.length_c   1.000
_cell.angle_alpha   90.00
_cell.angle_beta   90.00
_cell.angle_gamma   90.00
#
_symmetry.space_group_name_H-M   'P 1'
#
loop_
_entity.id
_entity.type
_entity.pdbx_description
1 polymer ?
#
loop_
_entity_poly.entity_id
_entity_poly.type
_entity_poly.pdbx_seq_one_letter_code
_entity_poly.pdbx_strand_id
1 'polypeptide(L)'
;MEVRWFRSEITPFVHLYQHKQDEYVQQMPEYRGRTKLLKASITEGIVDLRIINVRHSDKGLYRCSVQDGDFHEESVLELEVAALGSAPRISVEGHQDGGIRVVCQSAGWYPQPQVLWRDPKGQPLSASTETKSEEEGGFFQIKNSIVVTENSNKNLSC
;
A
#
# COMPACT_ATOMS: atom_id res chain seq x y z
N MET A 1 -4.25 18.71 -28.44
CA MET A 1 -4.17 17.59 -27.49
C MET A 1 -4.19 18.09 -26.06
N GLU A 2 -5.09 17.51 -25.27
CA GLU A 2 -5.20 17.60 -23.82
C GLU A 2 -5.16 16.17 -23.25
N VAL A 3 -4.44 15.96 -22.15
CA VAL A 3 -4.41 14.70 -21.40
C VAL A 3 -4.76 15.01 -19.96
N ARG A 4 -5.82 14.37 -19.46
CA ARG A 4 -6.31 14.55 -18.10
C ARG A 4 -6.35 13.23 -17.36
N TRP A 5 -5.70 13.22 -16.21
CA TRP A 5 -5.81 12.15 -15.21
C TRP A 5 -6.66 12.63 -14.05
N PHE A 6 -7.64 11.84 -13.65
CA PHE A 6 -8.59 12.19 -12.60
C PHE A 6 -9.11 10.96 -11.85
N ARG A 7 -9.81 11.18 -10.73
CA ARG A 7 -10.37 10.13 -9.88
C ARG A 7 -11.85 9.90 -10.22
N SER A 8 -12.75 10.23 -9.29
CA SER A 8 -14.21 10.17 -9.47
C SER A 8 -14.73 11.35 -10.30
N GLU A 9 -14.23 12.55 -10.03
CA GLU A 9 -14.63 13.80 -10.69
C GLU A 9 -13.54 14.29 -11.63
N ILE A 10 -13.94 14.97 -12.72
CA ILE A 10 -13.01 15.53 -13.72
C ILE A 10 -12.16 16.66 -13.12
N THR A 11 -12.73 17.43 -12.19
CA THR A 11 -12.08 18.52 -11.46
C THR A 11 -12.52 18.47 -9.99
N PRO A 12 -11.62 18.63 -9.00
CA PRO A 12 -10.17 18.79 -9.17
C PRO A 12 -9.51 17.53 -9.76
N PHE A 13 -8.48 17.73 -10.57
CA PHE A 13 -7.81 16.64 -11.31
C PHE A 13 -6.53 16.16 -10.62
N VAL A 14 -6.11 14.93 -10.95
CA VAL A 14 -4.83 14.37 -10.51
C VAL A 14 -3.66 15.00 -11.28
N HIS A 15 -3.81 15.13 -12.60
CA HIS A 15 -2.84 15.79 -13.47
C HIS A 15 -3.53 16.26 -14.75
N LEU A 16 -3.14 17.42 -15.26
CA LEU A 16 -3.64 17.97 -16.51
C LEU A 16 -2.47 18.47 -17.34
N TYR A 17 -2.41 18.03 -18.58
CA TYR A 17 -1.50 18.53 -19.60
C TYR A 17 -2.32 19.11 -20.75
N GLN A 18 -2.17 20.40 -21.01
CA GLN A 18 -2.84 21.12 -22.10
C GLN A 18 -1.96 22.27 -22.57
N HIS A 19 -2.20 22.80 -23.77
CA HIS A 19 -1.42 23.92 -24.32
C HIS A 19 0.11 23.70 -24.26
N LYS A 20 0.55 22.43 -24.38
CA LYS A 20 1.96 21.99 -24.29
C LYS A 20 2.62 22.18 -22.91
N GLN A 21 1.84 22.35 -21.85
CA GLN A 21 2.34 22.53 -20.48
C GLN A 21 1.51 21.75 -19.45
N ASP A 22 2.09 21.55 -18.27
CA ASP A 22 1.40 20.92 -17.14
C ASP A 22 0.63 22.03 -16.38
N GLU A 23 -0.62 21.76 -16.01
CA GLU A 23 -1.49 22.71 -15.30
C GLU A 23 -1.65 22.35 -13.83
N TYR A 24 -1.66 23.36 -12.96
CA TYR A 24 -1.59 23.16 -11.50
C TYR A 24 -2.74 23.80 -10.71
N VAL A 25 -3.51 24.72 -11.31
CA VAL A 25 -4.49 25.55 -10.58
C VAL A 25 -5.57 24.72 -9.89
N GLN A 26 -6.23 23.83 -10.64
CA GLN A 26 -7.28 22.94 -10.12
C GLN A 26 -6.75 21.52 -9.83
N GLN A 27 -5.43 21.38 -9.68
CA GLN A 27 -4.84 20.12 -9.28
C GLN A 27 -5.18 19.83 -7.82
N MET A 28 -5.66 18.61 -7.58
CA MET A 28 -5.89 18.05 -6.25
C MET A 28 -4.65 18.26 -5.35
N PRO A 29 -4.79 18.89 -4.17
CA PRO A 29 -3.66 19.27 -3.32
C PRO A 29 -2.69 18.13 -2.99
N GLU A 30 -3.20 16.91 -2.77
CA GLU A 30 -2.43 15.72 -2.43
C GLU A 30 -1.52 15.20 -3.57
N TYR A 31 -1.74 15.64 -4.81
CA TYR A 31 -0.95 15.29 -6.00
C TYR A 31 0.00 16.41 -6.45
N ARG A 32 -0.12 17.62 -5.89
CA ARG A 32 0.72 18.76 -6.26
C ARG A 32 2.20 18.47 -6.02
N GLY A 33 3.02 18.73 -7.04
CA GLY A 33 4.47 18.44 -7.03
C GLY A 33 4.83 16.96 -7.02
N ARG A 34 3.85 16.05 -7.08
CA ARG A 34 4.06 14.59 -7.06
C ARG A 34 3.75 13.93 -8.40
N THR A 35 3.12 14.63 -9.35
CA THR A 35 2.73 14.01 -10.63
C THR A 35 3.49 14.58 -11.82
N LYS A 36 3.75 13.74 -12.81
CA LYS A 36 4.41 14.10 -14.06
C LYS A 36 3.91 13.25 -15.22
N LEU A 37 3.49 13.88 -16.31
CA LEU A 37 3.24 13.17 -17.57
C LEU A 37 4.56 12.82 -18.27
N LEU A 38 4.71 11.56 -18.71
CA LEU A 38 5.89 11.10 -19.44
C LEU A 38 5.77 11.45 -20.93
N LYS A 39 6.31 12.61 -21.30
CA LYS A 39 6.12 13.22 -22.64
C LYS A 39 6.85 12.50 -23.79
N ALA A 40 7.83 11.66 -23.49
CA ALA A 40 8.69 11.03 -24.49
C ALA A 40 7.94 10.09 -25.44
N SER A 41 6.88 9.44 -24.96
CA SER A 41 6.13 8.42 -25.72
C SER A 41 4.76 8.90 -26.19
N ILE A 42 4.44 10.20 -26.02
CA ILE A 42 3.16 10.78 -26.46
C ILE A 42 2.98 10.64 -27.98
N THR A 43 4.06 10.79 -28.75
CA THR A 43 4.03 10.62 -30.21
C THR A 43 3.76 9.20 -30.67
N GLU A 44 3.92 8.22 -29.77
CA GLU A 44 3.60 6.80 -29.97
C GLU A 44 2.20 6.46 -29.43
N GLY A 45 1.44 7.46 -28.97
CA GLY A 45 0.10 7.29 -28.39
C GLY A 45 0.10 6.85 -26.92
N ILE A 46 1.25 6.88 -26.24
CA ILE A 46 1.38 6.45 -24.84
C ILE A 46 1.34 7.67 -23.92
N VAL A 47 0.41 7.69 -22.97
CA VAL A 47 0.12 8.83 -22.08
C VAL A 47 0.30 8.48 -20.61
N ASP A 48 1.50 8.06 -20.22
CA ASP A 48 1.77 7.57 -18.87
C ASP A 48 1.88 8.69 -17.81
N LEU A 49 1.17 8.50 -16.70
CA LEU A 49 1.31 9.32 -15.50
C LEU A 49 2.30 8.70 -14.52
N ARG A 50 3.33 9.46 -14.11
CA ARG A 50 4.18 9.11 -12.97
C ARG A 50 3.70 9.83 -11.71
N ILE A 51 3.47 9.07 -10.65
CA ILE A 51 3.25 9.58 -9.29
C ILE A 51 4.52 9.32 -8.45
N ILE A 52 5.03 10.36 -7.79
CA ILE A 52 6.26 10.36 -7.00
C ILE A 52 5.91 10.25 -5.52
N ASN A 53 6.70 9.46 -4.78
CA ASN A 53 6.50 9.17 -3.35
C ASN A 53 5.10 8.63 -3.08
N VAL A 54 4.72 7.52 -3.73
CA VAL A 54 3.40 6.88 -3.63
C VAL A 54 3.01 6.64 -2.16
N ARG A 55 1.74 6.89 -1.85
CA ARG A 55 1.12 6.76 -0.52
C ARG A 55 -0.01 5.73 -0.60
N HIS A 56 -0.40 5.16 0.54
CA HIS A 56 -1.55 4.25 0.61
C HIS A 56 -2.84 4.92 0.07
N SER A 57 -3.01 6.23 0.29
CA SER A 57 -4.15 7.01 -0.19
C SER A 57 -4.18 7.20 -1.72
N ASP A 58 -3.08 6.88 -2.42
CA ASP A 58 -3.06 6.85 -3.87
C ASP A 58 -3.68 5.56 -4.43
N LYS A 59 -4.01 4.55 -3.60
CA LYS A 59 -4.74 3.36 -4.05
C LYS A 59 -6.07 3.72 -4.73
N GLY A 60 -6.47 2.91 -5.70
CA GLY A 60 -7.82 2.89 -6.26
C GLY A 60 -7.88 3.30 -7.72
N LEU A 61 -9.10 3.59 -8.18
CA LEU A 61 -9.36 3.86 -9.59
C LEU A 61 -8.87 5.25 -10.01
N TYR A 62 -8.33 5.31 -11.21
CA TYR A 62 -7.96 6.48 -11.97
C TYR A 62 -8.61 6.40 -13.35
N ARG A 63 -8.90 7.56 -13.91
CA ARG A 63 -9.36 7.71 -15.28
C ARG A 63 -8.39 8.60 -16.04
N CYS A 64 -8.06 8.19 -17.26
CA CYS A 64 -7.33 8.99 -18.22
C CYS A 64 -8.29 9.38 -19.34
N SER A 65 -8.38 10.67 -19.65
CA SER A 65 -9.09 11.21 -20.81
C SER A 65 -8.07 11.88 -21.73
N VAL A 66 -8.17 11.63 -23.02
CA VAL A 66 -7.37 12.25 -24.07
C VAL A 66 -8.30 12.94 -25.06
N GLN A 67 -8.12 14.25 -25.25
CA GLN A 67 -8.86 15.05 -26.22
C GLN A 67 -7.91 15.63 -27.26
N ASP A 68 -8.20 15.46 -28.55
CA ASP A 68 -7.47 16.14 -29.64
C ASP A 68 -8.39 16.54 -30.79
N GLY A 69 -8.72 17.84 -30.88
CA GLY A 69 -9.75 18.31 -31.81
C GLY A 69 -11.10 17.70 -31.44
N ASP A 70 -11.73 16.99 -32.37
CA ASP A 70 -12.99 16.27 -32.15
C ASP A 70 -12.80 14.85 -31.59
N PHE A 71 -11.55 14.35 -31.53
CA PHE A 71 -11.24 13.04 -30.99
C PHE A 71 -11.24 13.06 -29.46
N HIS A 72 -11.93 12.10 -28.85
CA HIS A 72 -12.02 11.93 -27.41
C HIS A 72 -12.04 10.43 -27.06
N GLU A 73 -11.15 10.01 -26.18
CA GLU A 73 -11.14 8.65 -25.64
C GLU A 73 -10.81 8.64 -24.15
N GLU A 74 -11.39 7.66 -23.43
CA GLU A 74 -11.15 7.46 -22.01
C GLU A 74 -10.72 6.03 -21.68
N SER A 75 -9.93 5.88 -20.63
CA SER A 75 -9.58 4.59 -20.05
C SER A 75 -9.52 4.63 -18.54
N VAL A 76 -9.77 3.47 -17.92
CA VAL A 76 -9.77 3.29 -16.46
C VAL A 76 -8.60 2.42 -16.06
N LEU A 77 -7.90 2.81 -15.00
CA LEU A 77 -6.79 2.09 -14.40
C LEU A 77 -7.02 1.96 -12.90
N GLU A 78 -6.82 0.78 -12.32
CA GLU A 78 -6.77 0.59 -10.87
C GLU A 78 -5.33 0.56 -10.38
N LEU A 79 -4.97 1.48 -9.48
CA LEU A 79 -3.67 1.49 -8.83
C LEU A 79 -3.76 0.72 -7.51
N GLU A 80 -3.02 -0.39 -7.42
CA GLU A 80 -2.79 -1.10 -6.17
C GLU A 80 -1.48 -0.63 -5.52
N VAL A 81 -1.50 -0.45 -4.20
CA VAL A 81 -0.36 0.05 -3.42
C VAL A 81 -0.05 -0.95 -2.32
N ALA A 82 1.24 -1.23 -2.13
CA ALA A 82 1.73 -2.06 -1.05
C ALA A 82 2.96 -1.41 -0.38
N ALA A 83 3.11 -1.66 0.92
CA ALA A 83 4.26 -1.28 1.72
C ALA A 83 4.74 -2.48 2.53
N LEU A 84 6.05 -2.74 2.43
CA LEU A 84 6.70 -3.78 3.21
C LEU A 84 6.99 -3.24 4.61
N GLY A 85 6.49 -3.94 5.63
CA GLY A 85 6.74 -3.57 7.01
C GLY A 85 8.14 -3.93 7.50
N SER A 86 8.40 -3.64 8.76
CA SER A 86 9.65 -3.97 9.43
C SER A 86 9.84 -5.48 9.60
N ALA A 87 11.09 -5.93 9.69
CA ALA A 87 11.37 -7.33 9.98
C ALA A 87 10.70 -7.76 11.30
N PRO A 88 10.02 -8.93 11.35
CA PRO A 88 9.37 -9.40 12.56
C PRO A 88 10.34 -9.53 13.73
N ARG A 89 9.99 -8.92 14.86
CA ARG A 89 10.74 -9.02 16.11
C ARG A 89 10.07 -10.03 17.03
N ILE A 90 10.76 -11.13 17.32
CA ILE A 90 10.34 -12.12 18.30
C ILE A 90 10.95 -11.75 19.66
N SER A 91 10.12 -11.74 20.70
CA SER A 91 10.54 -11.47 22.08
C SER A 91 9.75 -12.30 23.09
N VAL A 92 10.36 -12.54 24.25
CA VAL A 92 9.74 -13.21 25.39
C VAL A 92 9.19 -12.14 26.34
N GLU A 93 7.89 -12.17 26.64
CA GLU A 93 7.24 -11.16 27.50
C GLU A 93 7.05 -11.64 28.95
N GLY A 94 7.14 -12.94 29.24
CA GLY A 94 7.07 -13.46 30.60
C GLY A 94 6.35 -14.80 30.71
N HIS A 95 5.93 -15.16 31.93
CA HIS A 95 5.18 -16.37 32.20
C HIS A 95 3.67 -16.10 32.09
N GLN A 96 2.94 -16.98 31.42
CA GLN A 96 1.48 -16.94 31.28
C GLN A 96 0.94 -18.37 31.17
N ASP A 97 -0.18 -18.67 31.82
CA ASP A 97 -0.90 -19.95 31.71
C ASP A 97 -0.01 -21.21 31.89
N GLY A 98 0.97 -21.15 32.80
CA GLY A 98 1.90 -22.26 33.06
C GLY A 98 2.98 -22.47 31.98
N GLY A 99 3.11 -21.55 31.03
CA GLY A 99 4.16 -21.52 30.02
C GLY A 99 4.83 -20.15 29.88
N ILE A 100 5.60 -19.98 28.82
CA ILE A 100 6.28 -18.74 28.44
C ILE A 100 5.52 -18.08 27.30
N ARG A 101 5.16 -16.80 27.48
CA ARG A 101 4.54 -15.98 26.45
C ARG A 101 5.60 -15.45 25.49
N VAL A 102 5.52 -15.90 24.24
CA VAL A 102 6.36 -15.44 23.13
C VAL A 102 5.53 -14.56 22.21
N VAL A 103 6.10 -13.45 21.77
CA VAL A 103 5.42 -12.41 21.00
C VAL A 103 6.24 -12.04 19.78
N CYS A 104 5.55 -11.99 18.63
CA CYS A 104 6.03 -11.49 17.37
C CYS A 104 5.39 -10.13 17.10
N GLN A 105 6.22 -9.13 16.80
CA GLN A 105 5.77 -7.76 16.50
C GLN A 105 6.37 -7.29 15.18
N SER A 106 5.59 -6.58 14.39
CA SER A 106 6.03 -5.92 13.16
C SER A 106 5.10 -4.74 12.84
N ALA A 107 5.59 -3.76 12.10
CA ALA A 107 4.90 -2.48 11.86
C ALA A 107 5.14 -1.97 10.43
N GLY A 108 4.34 -0.99 9.98
CA GLY A 108 4.52 -0.34 8.68
C GLY A 108 4.00 -1.14 7.47
N TRP A 109 3.06 -2.06 7.65
CA TRP A 109 2.52 -2.86 6.55
C TRP A 109 1.37 -2.16 5.84
N TYR A 110 1.27 -2.30 4.52
CA TYR A 110 0.05 -1.99 3.78
C TYR A 110 -0.08 -2.93 2.56
N PRO A 111 -1.25 -3.51 2.26
CA PRO A 111 -2.46 -3.50 3.09
C PRO A 111 -2.26 -4.29 4.40
N GLN A 112 -3.33 -4.52 5.15
CA GLN A 112 -3.29 -5.31 6.38
C GLN A 112 -2.65 -6.70 6.14
N PRO A 113 -1.57 -7.07 6.85
CA PRO A 113 -0.87 -8.32 6.61
C PRO A 113 -1.56 -9.51 7.29
N GLN A 114 -1.11 -10.71 6.94
CA GLN A 114 -1.39 -11.95 7.66
C GLN A 114 -0.16 -12.34 8.48
N VAL A 115 -0.35 -12.73 9.74
CA VAL A 115 0.73 -13.24 10.60
C VAL A 115 0.33 -14.58 11.21
N LEU A 116 1.26 -15.52 11.22
CA LEU A 116 1.05 -16.85 11.77
C LEU A 116 2.36 -17.36 12.37
N TRP A 117 2.24 -18.14 13.44
CA TRP A 117 3.37 -18.88 14.00
C TRP A 117 3.50 -20.22 13.30
N ARG A 118 4.73 -20.66 13.04
CA ARG A 118 5.01 -22.01 12.53
C ARG A 118 5.92 -22.78 13.48
N ASP A 119 5.71 -24.09 13.49
CA ASP A 119 6.60 -25.06 14.14
C ASP A 119 7.87 -25.33 13.28
N PRO A 120 8.83 -26.14 13.76
CA PRO A 120 10.05 -26.45 13.01
C PRO A 120 9.81 -27.18 11.69
N LYS A 121 8.64 -27.79 11.50
CA LYS A 121 8.24 -28.46 10.25
C LYS A 121 7.52 -27.50 9.30
N GLY A 122 7.39 -26.23 9.67
CA GLY A 122 6.69 -25.20 8.90
C GLY A 122 5.17 -25.25 9.03
N GLN A 123 4.63 -26.05 9.96
CA GLN A 123 3.18 -26.19 10.14
C GLN A 123 2.63 -25.02 10.96
N PRO A 124 1.48 -24.43 10.58
CA PRO A 124 0.88 -23.32 11.32
C PRO A 124 0.42 -23.76 12.70
N LEU A 125 0.63 -22.90 13.70
CA LEU A 125 0.17 -23.12 15.07
C LEU A 125 -1.14 -22.35 15.30
N SER A 126 -2.20 -23.09 15.65
CA SER A 126 -3.55 -22.51 15.76
C SER A 126 -3.82 -21.79 17.09
N ALA A 127 -3.02 -22.04 18.12
CA ALA A 127 -3.21 -21.48 19.47
C ALA A 127 -2.48 -20.14 19.66
N SER A 128 -2.70 -19.19 18.75
CA SER A 128 -2.07 -17.86 18.81
C SER A 128 -3.10 -16.75 18.96
N THR A 129 -2.77 -15.72 19.75
CA THR A 129 -3.59 -14.52 19.91
C THR A 129 -2.99 -13.39 19.09
N GLU A 130 -3.72 -12.99 18.05
CA GLU A 130 -3.37 -11.92 17.11
C GLU A 130 -4.08 -10.61 17.48
N THR A 131 -3.36 -9.50 17.34
CA THR A 131 -3.89 -8.16 17.43
C THR A 131 -3.32 -7.34 16.28
N LYS A 132 -4.21 -6.64 15.57
CA LYS A 132 -3.84 -5.71 14.51
C LYS A 132 -4.37 -4.34 14.89
N SER A 133 -3.55 -3.33 14.67
CA SER A 133 -3.92 -1.94 14.86
C SER A 133 -3.45 -1.12 13.67
N GLU A 134 -4.27 -0.16 13.28
CA GLU A 134 -3.89 0.84 12.29
C GLU A 134 -3.09 1.95 12.97
N GLU A 135 -1.90 2.23 12.43
CA GLU A 135 -1.02 3.32 12.84
C GLU A 135 -1.42 4.63 12.14
N GLU A 136 -0.87 5.75 12.62
CA GLU A 136 -1.03 7.03 11.95
C GLU A 136 -0.46 6.96 10.52
N GLY A 137 -1.24 7.40 9.54
CA GLY A 137 -0.86 7.30 8.13
C GLY A 137 -1.24 5.98 7.45
N GLY A 138 -2.19 5.22 8.00
CA GLY A 138 -2.89 4.13 7.30
C GLY A 138 -2.10 2.83 7.17
N PHE A 139 -0.98 2.70 7.88
CA PHE A 139 -0.18 1.49 7.94
C PHE A 139 -0.62 0.59 9.10
N PHE A 140 -0.30 -0.70 9.03
CA PHE A 140 -0.69 -1.68 10.04
C PHE A 140 0.48 -2.12 10.90
N GLN A 141 0.24 -2.11 12.21
CA GLN A 141 1.03 -2.80 13.20
C GLN A 141 0.37 -4.11 13.58
N ILE A 142 1.19 -5.15 13.73
CA ILE A 142 0.74 -6.47 14.17
C ILE A 142 1.48 -6.90 15.43
N LYS A 143 0.74 -7.61 16.28
CA LYS A 143 1.25 -8.33 17.44
C LYS A 143 0.60 -9.71 17.43
N ASN A 144 1.40 -10.77 17.32
CA ASN A 144 0.90 -12.13 17.44
C ASN A 144 1.63 -12.85 18.58
N SER A 145 0.90 -13.52 19.46
CA SER A 145 1.44 -14.14 20.67
C SER A 145 1.04 -15.59 20.82
N ILE A 146 1.93 -16.40 21.41
CA ILE A 146 1.71 -17.81 21.71
C ILE A 146 2.30 -18.15 23.08
N VAL A 147 1.67 -19.09 23.79
CA VAL A 147 2.19 -19.63 25.05
C VAL A 147 2.88 -20.97 24.78
N VAL A 148 4.14 -21.06 25.18
CA VAL A 148 5.03 -22.22 24.96
C VAL A 148 5.27 -22.91 26.30
N THR A 149 4.95 -24.20 26.41
CA THR A 149 5.12 -25.00 27.65
C THR A 149 6.36 -25.90 27.55
N GLU A 150 6.88 -26.42 28.68
CA GLU A 150 8.13 -27.21 28.71
C GLU A 150 8.15 -28.41 27.75
N ASN A 151 6.99 -29.06 27.53
CA ASN A 151 6.88 -30.19 26.60
C ASN A 151 6.95 -29.79 25.11
N SER A 152 7.11 -28.49 24.82
CA SER A 152 7.05 -27.94 23.47
C SER A 152 8.38 -27.37 22.98
N ASN A 153 9.53 -27.87 23.47
CA ASN A 153 10.91 -27.59 22.98
C ASN A 153 11.02 -27.63 21.45
N LYS A 154 10.60 -26.54 20.80
CA LYS A 154 10.40 -26.41 19.37
C LYS A 154 10.89 -25.03 18.99
N ASN A 155 11.78 -24.98 17.99
CA ASN A 155 12.10 -23.72 17.33
C ASN A 155 10.79 -23.16 16.74
N LEU A 156 10.55 -21.87 16.95
CA LEU A 156 9.37 -21.19 16.45
C LEU A 156 9.79 -20.16 15.43
N SER A 157 9.02 -20.05 14.36
CA SER A 157 9.15 -18.94 13.41
C SER A 157 7.86 -18.15 13.35
N CYS A 158 8.05 -16.84 13.32
CA CYS A 158 7.14 -15.84 12.80
C CYS A 158 7.88 -15.23 11.60
#